data_AF-A0A9D6R845-F1
#
_entry.id   AF-A0A9D6R845-F1
#
_cell.length_a   1.000
_cell.length_b   1.000
_cell.length_c   1.000
_cell.angle_alpha   90.00
_cell.angle_beta   90.00
_cell.angle_gamma   90.00
#
_symmetry.space_group_name_H-M   'P 1'
#
loop_
_entity.id
_entity.type
_entity.pdbx_description
1 polymer ?
#
loop_
_entity_poly.entity_id
_entity_poly.type
_entity_poly.pdbx_seq_one_letter_code
_entity_poly.pdbx_strand_id
1 'polypeptide(L)'
;MQRPVAMVVLISLNLTVQLFDGIATYIGWQRFGEANPLLQAGFDLWGAVPTLIGAKVVAVTLILVLARAGRPALVGVGLSFTFVAYVSLSLIPWTLRLW
;
A
#
# COMPACT_ATOMS: atom_id res chain seq x y z
N MET A 1 30.01 3.09 0.06
CA MET A 1 29.38 1.76 -0.03
C MET A 1 28.34 1.60 1.10
N GLN A 2 27.26 2.40 1.08
CA GLN A 2 26.24 2.48 2.17
C GLN A 2 24.81 2.14 1.68
N ARG A 3 24.66 1.52 0.50
CA ARG A 3 23.36 1.33 -0.17
C ARG A 3 22.41 0.23 0.36
N PRO A 4 22.83 -0.84 1.08
CA PRO A 4 21.89 -1.91 1.43
C PRO A 4 20.91 -1.52 2.55
N VAL A 5 21.34 -0.79 3.58
CA VAL A 5 20.50 -0.50 4.75
C VAL A 5 19.33 0.43 4.40
N ALA A 6 19.58 1.52 3.66
CA ALA A 6 18.53 2.45 3.27
C ALA A 6 17.44 1.78 2.41
N MET A 7 17.83 0.87 1.51
CA MET A 7 16.88 0.13 0.67
C MET A 7 16.05 -0.84 1.52
N VAL A 8 16.68 -1.56 2.46
CA VAL A 8 15.97 -2.43 3.40
C VAL A 8 14.96 -1.63 4.22
N VAL A 9 15.35 -0.46 4.73
CA VAL A 9 14.43 0.43 5.47
C VAL A 9 13.25 0.84 4.60
N LEU A 10 13.48 1.29 3.37
CA LEU A 10 12.40 1.68 2.46
C LEU A 10 11.45 0.53 2.12
N ILE A 11 11.98 -0.68 1.91
CA ILE A 11 11.15 -1.87 1.68
C ILE A 11 10.31 -2.15 2.93
N SER A 12 10.93 -2.19 4.11
CA SER A 12 10.22 -2.42 5.37
C SER A 12 9.11 -1.39 5.61
N LEU A 13 9.40 -0.10 5.38
CA LEU A 13 8.42 0.97 5.49
C LEU A 13 7.25 0.78 4.52
N ASN A 14 7.52 0.47 3.26
CA ASN A 14 6.47 0.18 2.28
C ASN A 14 5.59 -1.01 2.73
N LEU A 15 6.19 -2.09 3.24
CA LEU A 15 5.44 -3.25 3.74
C LEU A 15 4.59 -2.89 4.97
N THR A 16 5.12 -2.12 5.91
CA THR A 16 4.36 -1.63 7.07
C THR A 16 3.17 -0.79 6.65
N VAL A 17 3.34 0.08 5.65
CA VAL A 17 2.23 0.89 5.10
C VAL A 17 1.16 0.00 4.49
N GLN A 18 1.49 -1.11 3.82
CA GLN A 18 0.47 -2.03 3.28
C GLN A 18 -0.38 -2.68 4.38
N LEU A 19 0.22 -3.00 5.54
CA LEU A 19 -0.52 -3.52 6.69
C LEU A 19 -1.46 -2.46 7.27
N PHE A 20 -0.93 -1.26 7.53
CA PHE A 20 -1.73 -0.16 8.05
C PHE A 20 -2.88 0.19 7.11
N ASP A 21 -2.60 0.30 5.81
CA ASP A 21 -3.59 0.60 4.79
C ASP A 21 -4.67 -0.47 4.70
N GLY A 22 -4.33 -1.74 4.84
CA GLY A 22 -5.31 -2.84 4.88
C GLY A 22 -6.27 -2.72 6.06
N ILE A 23 -5.73 -2.43 7.25
CA ILE A 23 -6.52 -2.25 8.47
C ILE A 23 -7.40 -1.00 8.36
N ALA A 24 -6.82 0.13 7.95
CA ALA A 24 -7.52 1.40 7.79
C ALA A 24 -8.66 1.27 6.76
N THR A 25 -8.39 0.62 5.64
CA THR A 25 -9.39 0.35 4.60
C THR A 25 -10.52 -0.53 5.13
N TYR A 26 -10.19 -1.62 5.85
CA TYR A 26 -11.20 -2.51 6.41
C TYR A 26 -12.13 -1.78 7.40
N ILE A 27 -11.56 -1.07 8.37
CA ILE A 27 -12.32 -0.33 9.39
C ILE A 27 -13.12 0.80 8.74
N GLY A 28 -12.49 1.54 7.83
CA GLY A 28 -13.08 2.68 7.15
C GLY A 28 -14.24 2.28 6.25
N TRP A 29 -14.09 1.20 5.47
CA TRP A 29 -15.15 0.62 4.67
C TRP A 29 -16.35 0.20 5.53
N GLN A 30 -16.12 -0.46 6.67
CA GLN A 30 -17.21 -0.87 7.56
C GLN A 30 -18.05 0.30 8.10
N ARG A 31 -17.44 1.50 8.23
CA ARG A 31 -18.11 2.69 8.77
C ARG A 31 -18.72 3.57 7.70
N PHE A 32 -18.04 3.74 6.56
CA PHE A 32 -18.34 4.78 5.59
C PHE A 32 -18.53 4.27 4.16
N GLY A 33 -18.41 2.96 3.94
CA GLY A 33 -18.30 2.39 2.61
C GLY A 33 -16.95 2.71 1.95
N GLU A 34 -16.70 2.07 0.81
CA GLU A 34 -15.48 2.24 0.04
C GLU A 34 -15.68 3.31 -1.05
N ALA A 35 -14.68 4.14 -1.34
CA ALA A 35 -14.74 5.09 -2.46
C ALA A 35 -13.96 4.60 -3.69
N ASN A 36 -13.03 3.68 -3.50
CA ASN A 36 -12.29 3.07 -4.58
C ASN A 36 -13.19 2.06 -5.32
N PRO A 37 -13.57 2.32 -6.59
CA PRO A 37 -14.49 1.46 -7.32
C PRO A 37 -13.96 0.05 -7.53
N LEU A 38 -12.64 -0.14 -7.61
CA LEU A 38 -12.02 -1.47 -7.74
C LEU A 38 -12.17 -2.27 -6.46
N LEU A 39 -11.92 -1.64 -5.31
CA LEU A 39 -12.10 -2.31 -4.02
C LEU A 39 -13.57 -2.56 -3.72
N GLN A 40 -14.45 -1.61 -4.04
CA GLN A 40 -15.89 -1.79 -3.89
C GLN A 40 -16.40 -2.98 -4.72
N ALA A 41 -16.07 -3.04 -6.01
CA ALA A 41 -16.46 -4.16 -6.85
C ALA A 41 -15.91 -5.50 -6.33
N GLY A 42 -14.68 -5.51 -5.80
CA GLY A 42 -14.12 -6.70 -5.15
C GLY A 42 -14.87 -7.08 -3.87
N PHE A 43 -15.20 -6.10 -3.02
CA PHE A 43 -15.97 -6.32 -1.79
C PHE A 43 -17.34 -6.91 -2.09
N ASP A 44 -18.01 -6.42 -3.13
CA ASP A 44 -19.32 -6.91 -3.55
C ASP A 44 -19.25 -8.33 -4.13
N LEU A 45 -18.18 -8.66 -4.87
CA LEU A 45 -18.06 -9.96 -5.54
C LEU A 45 -17.49 -11.04 -4.63
N TRP A 46 -16.43 -10.75 -3.88
CA TRP A 46 -15.61 -11.73 -3.14
C TRP A 46 -15.69 -11.54 -1.62
N GLY A 47 -16.19 -10.39 -1.14
CA GLY A 47 -16.12 -10.00 0.25
C GLY A 47 -14.84 -9.23 0.59
N ALA A 48 -14.85 -8.54 1.73
CA ALA A 48 -13.79 -7.61 2.10
C ALA A 48 -12.43 -8.26 2.34
N VAL A 49 -12.38 -9.33 3.13
CA VAL A 49 -11.12 -9.99 3.50
C VAL A 49 -10.35 -10.51 2.27
N PRO A 50 -10.91 -11.35 1.38
CA PRO A 50 -10.17 -11.85 0.22
C PRO A 50 -9.77 -10.75 -0.75
N THR A 51 -10.62 -9.73 -0.93
CA THR A 51 -10.31 -8.56 -1.78
C THR A 51 -9.12 -7.77 -1.24
N LEU A 52 -9.11 -7.49 0.07
CA LEU A 52 -8.00 -6.77 0.71
C LEU A 52 -6.71 -7.58 0.64
N ILE A 53 -6.77 -8.90 0.90
CA ILE A 53 -5.59 -9.78 0.77
C ILE A 53 -5.06 -9.72 -0.66
N GLY A 54 -5.92 -9.86 -1.68
CA GLY A 54 -5.52 -9.78 -3.09
C GLY A 54 -4.88 -8.45 -3.43
N ALA A 55 -5.49 -7.33 -3.03
CA ALA A 55 -4.95 -5.99 -3.24
C ALA A 55 -3.57 -5.81 -2.58
N LYS A 56 -3.39 -6.31 -1.35
CA LYS A 56 -2.09 -6.21 -0.66
C LYS A 56 -1.03 -7.11 -1.28
N VAL A 57 -1.39 -8.30 -1.72
CA VAL A 57 -0.46 -9.18 -2.46
C VAL A 57 0.05 -8.48 -3.70
N VAL A 58 -0.84 -7.88 -4.51
CA VAL A 58 -0.43 -7.12 -5.70
C VAL A 58 0.51 -5.97 -5.34
N ALA A 59 0.17 -5.16 -4.34
CA ALA A 59 1.00 -4.04 -3.90
C ALA A 59 2.39 -4.50 -3.41
N VAL A 60 2.44 -5.54 -2.59
CA VAL A 60 3.69 -6.15 -2.08
C VAL A 60 4.51 -6.72 -3.24
N THR A 61 3.90 -7.43 -4.18
CA THR A 61 4.60 -7.94 -5.38
C THR A 61 5.23 -6.81 -6.18
N LEU A 62 4.53 -5.69 -6.40
CA LEU A 62 5.09 -4.53 -7.08
C LEU A 62 6.31 -3.95 -6.35
N ILE A 63 6.24 -3.83 -5.02
CA ILE A 63 7.36 -3.39 -4.19
C ILE A 63 8.57 -4.33 -4.33
N LEU A 64 8.34 -5.64 -4.31
CA LEU A 64 9.40 -6.65 -4.44
C LEU A 64 10.00 -6.68 -5.85
N VAL A 65 9.18 -6.56 -6.90
CA VAL A 65 9.66 -6.45 -8.29
C VAL A 65 10.53 -5.21 -8.46
N LEU A 66 10.07 -4.08 -7.93
CA LEU A 66 10.84 -2.84 -7.95
C LEU A 66 12.16 -2.98 -7.18
N ALA A 67 12.14 -3.61 -6.02
CA ALA A 67 13.35 -3.90 -5.24
C ALA A 67 14.39 -4.75 -6.00
N ARG A 68 13.97 -5.49 -7.03
CA ARG A 68 14.82 -6.35 -7.86
C ARG A 68 15.28 -5.70 -9.17
N ALA A 69 14.91 -4.45 -9.47
CA ALA A 69 15.15 -3.81 -10.77
C ALA A 69 16.63 -3.48 -11.11
N GLY A 70 17.62 -4.04 -10.39
CA GLY A 70 19.05 -4.02 -10.74
C GLY A 70 19.77 -2.67 -10.70
N ARG A 71 19.05 -1.54 -10.64
CA ARG A 71 19.60 -0.17 -10.68
C ARG A 71 19.34 0.56 -9.35
N PRO A 72 20.27 0.53 -8.38
CA PRO A 72 20.01 0.96 -7.00
C PRO A 72 19.44 2.37 -6.84
N ALA A 73 19.87 3.32 -7.68
CA ALA A 73 19.35 4.70 -7.64
C ALA A 73 17.87 4.78 -8.04
N LEU A 74 17.47 4.07 -9.10
CA LEU A 74 16.07 4.02 -9.56
C LEU A 74 15.19 3.27 -8.58
N VAL A 75 15.72 2.20 -7.98
CA VAL A 75 15.01 1.46 -6.93
C VAL A 75 14.74 2.36 -5.72
N GLY A 76 15.74 3.12 -5.27
CA GLY A 76 15.55 4.08 -4.18
C GLY A 76 14.49 5.13 -4.49
N VAL A 77 14.55 5.77 -5.66
CA VAL A 77 13.54 6.74 -6.10
C VAL A 77 12.16 6.12 -6.18
N GLY A 78 12.04 4.95 -6.80
CA GLY A 78 10.77 4.26 -6.94
C GLY A 78 10.16 3.88 -5.59
N LEU A 79 10.95 3.31 -4.68
CA LEU A 79 10.46 2.90 -3.35
C LEU A 79 10.05 4.11 -2.49
N SER A 80 10.74 5.25 -2.63
CA SER A 80 10.34 6.50 -1.99
C SER A 80 9.03 7.01 -2.56
N PHE A 81 8.87 6.97 -3.90
CA PHE A 81 7.64 7.38 -4.56
C PHE A 81 6.45 6.50 -4.14
N THR A 82 6.62 5.17 -4.14
CA THR A 82 5.56 4.25 -3.70
C THR A 82 5.21 4.47 -2.23
N PHE A 83 6.20 4.69 -1.37
CA PHE A 83 5.96 4.98 0.04
C PHE A 83 5.09 6.23 0.22
N VAL A 84 5.48 7.35 -0.39
CA VAL A 84 4.70 8.60 -0.32
C VAL A 84 3.30 8.40 -0.89
N ALA A 85 3.19 7.77 -2.06
CA ALA A 85 1.90 7.52 -2.70
C ALA A 85 0.97 6.67 -1.81
N TYR A 86 1.46 5.54 -1.26
CA TYR A 86 0.65 4.69 -0.40
C TYR A 86 0.29 5.36 0.93
N VAL A 87 1.22 6.11 1.53
CA VAL A 87 0.93 6.87 2.76
C VAL A 87 -0.15 7.92 2.48
N SER A 88 -0.04 8.69 1.40
CA SER A 88 -1.02 9.71 1.05
C SER A 88 -2.38 9.12 0.71
N LEU A 89 -2.41 8.07 -0.12
CA LEU A 89 -3.66 7.41 -0.55
C LEU A 89 -4.31 6.63 0.59
N SER A 90 -3.56 6.19 1.58
CA SER A 90 -4.11 5.58 2.79
C SER A 90 -4.61 6.64 3.76
N LEU A 91 -3.76 7.61 4.14
CA LEU A 91 -4.10 8.56 5.20
C LEU A 91 -5.15 9.58 4.77
N ILE A 92 -5.01 10.22 3.60
CA ILE A 92 -5.85 11.37 3.22
C ILE A 92 -7.34 11.01 3.17
N PRO A 93 -7.78 9.90 2.52
CA PRO A 93 -9.20 9.59 2.46
C PRO A 93 -9.80 9.33 3.85
N TRP A 94 -9.06 8.68 4.74
CA TRP A 94 -9.55 8.35 6.07
C TRP A 94 -9.50 9.55 7.01
N THR A 95 -8.46 10.40 6.95
CA THR A 95 -8.42 11.62 7.76
C THR A 95 -9.55 12.56 7.38
N LEU A 96 -9.83 12.74 6.09
CA LEU A 96 -10.95 13.59 5.62
C LEU A 96 -12.33 13.08 6.05
N ARG A 97 -12.48 11.79 6.36
CA ARG A 97 -13.75 11.18 6.80
C ARG A 97 -13.89 11.07 8.32
N LEU A 98 -12.82 11.33 9.08
CA LEU A 98 -12.79 11.31 10.55
C LEU A 98 -13.05 12.69 11.18
N TRP A 99 -13.18 13.73 10.36
CA TRP A 99 -13.63 15.08 10.73
C TRP A 99 -15.06 15.30 10.24
#